data_AF-A0A2K6F8A7-F1
#
_entry.id   AF-A0A2K6F8A7-F1
#
_cell.length_a   1.000
_cell.length_b   1.000
_cell.length_c   1.000
_cell.angle_alpha   90.00
_cell.angle_beta   90.00
_cell.angle_gamma   90.00
#
_symmetry.space_group_name_H-M   'P 1'
#
loop_
_entity.id
_entity.type
_entity.pdbx_description
1 polymer ?
#
loop_
_entity_poly.entity_id
_entity_poly.type
_entity_poly.pdbx_seq_one_letter_code
_entity_poly.pdbx_strand_id
1 'polypeptide(L)'
;MKGALLGPLLRLLLLLLSPLSPRDGVRAAQPQAPGYLIAAPSVFRSGVEEVISVTIFNSPREVTVQAQLVAQGEAVAQSQGAILDKGTIKLKVPTGLRGQALLKVWGHSRPAEEGLLFHNQTSVTVDGRGASVFIQTDKPVYRPQDRVLVSIFTVSPDLRPVSEKVRSASKTDPRGSRMVEWRNLKPVCCGVTNTSFPLSDQPVLGEWFIFVEMQGRVYNKSFEVQKYALPKFELLIEPPPYIRDLDACEPGTVWARYTFGKPVSGALTINMTVNGVGYYSHEVGHPVLRSTTILGSQDFDICVRDMIPADVPEHFRGRISIWATVTSVDGSQQVAFDDSTPVQRQLVDIRYSKDTRKQFKPGLAYMGKVELSYPDGSPAEGVTVQIKAELTPKDNIYTSESVSQGGLVGFEIPSIPTSAQHVWLEVFRELEDYDVSDAFGVSREDGPFWWAGLTARRRRRSSVFPWPWGITKDSGFAFTVGRDGNRTGGDDRPREPEPPAGRRPVH
;
A
#
# COMPACT_ATOMS: atom_id res chain seq x y z
N MET A 1 -38.08 104.90 17.71
CA MET A 1 -37.13 104.74 18.83
C MET A 1 -36.43 103.40 18.69
N LYS A 2 -35.22 103.31 19.24
CA LYS A 2 -34.12 102.37 18.94
C LYS A 2 -34.37 100.89 19.30
N GLY A 3 -33.61 100.01 18.64
CA GLY A 3 -33.08 98.73 19.15
C GLY A 3 -33.96 97.51 18.84
N ALA A 4 -33.61 96.54 17.99
CA ALA A 4 -32.43 95.66 17.85
C ALA A 4 -32.67 94.24 18.43
N LEU A 5 -32.44 93.26 17.54
CA LEU A 5 -31.85 91.93 17.76
C LEU A 5 -32.74 90.69 18.04
N LEU A 6 -32.30 89.62 17.35
CA LEU A 6 -32.44 88.17 17.58
C LEU A 6 -33.61 87.42 16.90
N GLY A 7 -33.29 86.74 15.79
CA GLY A 7 -34.04 85.57 15.28
C GLY A 7 -33.63 84.27 16.01
N PRO A 8 -33.85 83.06 15.44
CA PRO A 8 -34.66 82.74 14.27
C PRO A 8 -35.61 81.53 14.44
N LEU A 9 -36.59 81.49 13.53
CA LEU A 9 -37.23 80.36 12.83
C LEU A 9 -36.76 78.93 13.16
N LEU A 10 -37.68 78.09 13.64
CA LEU A 10 -37.88 76.73 13.11
C LEU A 10 -39.22 76.14 13.59
N ARG A 11 -39.91 75.42 12.68
CA ARG A 11 -41.00 74.44 12.86
C ARG A 11 -42.34 74.86 12.27
N LEU A 12 -42.50 74.63 10.95
CA LEU A 12 -43.71 73.99 10.46
C LEU A 12 -43.49 73.36 9.07
N LEU A 13 -43.99 72.12 8.95
CA LEU A 13 -44.52 71.46 7.74
C LEU A 13 -43.56 70.83 6.71
N LEU A 14 -44.04 69.71 6.12
CA LEU A 14 -43.47 68.79 5.12
C LEU A 14 -42.66 67.62 5.73
N LEU A 15 -42.94 66.32 5.56
CA LEU A 15 -43.79 65.55 4.63
C LEU A 15 -44.10 64.17 5.26
N LEU A 16 -45.36 63.75 5.18
CA LEU A 16 -45.76 62.35 5.23
C LEU A 16 -45.53 61.74 3.84
N LEU A 17 -44.42 61.02 3.66
CA LEU A 17 -44.19 60.08 2.56
C LEU A 17 -43.29 58.97 3.09
N SER A 18 -43.91 57.95 3.66
CA SER A 18 -43.29 56.68 4.06
C SER A 18 -43.08 55.80 2.83
N PRO A 19 -41.84 55.46 2.42
CA PRO A 19 -41.63 54.28 1.60
C PRO A 19 -41.71 53.05 2.51
N LEU A 20 -42.59 52.11 2.14
CA LEU A 20 -42.59 50.75 2.67
C LEU A 20 -41.18 50.16 2.53
N SER A 21 -40.59 49.81 3.67
CA SER A 21 -39.34 49.03 3.73
C SER A 21 -39.62 47.61 3.22
N PRO A 22 -38.98 47.14 2.13
CA PRO A 22 -38.96 45.73 1.84
C PRO A 22 -38.08 45.06 2.90
N ARG A 23 -38.72 44.24 3.74
CA ARG A 23 -38.08 43.24 4.58
C ARG A 23 -37.47 42.16 3.68
N ASP A 24 -36.34 42.45 3.06
CA ASP A 24 -35.41 41.44 2.54
C ASP A 24 -34.08 41.62 3.27
N GLY A 25 -34.06 41.11 4.49
CA GLY A 25 -32.83 40.86 5.23
C GLY A 25 -32.10 39.65 4.66
N VAL A 26 -31.77 39.64 3.37
CA VAL A 26 -30.61 38.90 2.91
C VAL A 26 -29.44 39.63 3.54
N ARG A 27 -28.95 39.12 4.67
CA ARG A 27 -27.61 39.48 5.14
C ARG A 27 -26.70 39.17 3.96
N ALA A 28 -26.25 40.21 3.26
CA ALA A 28 -25.07 40.11 2.43
C ALA A 28 -24.02 39.40 3.29
N ALA A 29 -23.50 38.28 2.80
CA ALA A 29 -22.44 37.56 3.47
C ALA A 29 -21.39 38.59 3.88
N GLN A 30 -21.06 38.67 5.18
CA GLN A 30 -19.95 39.49 5.63
C GLN A 30 -18.76 39.19 4.71
N PRO A 31 -18.03 40.21 4.20
CA PRO A 31 -16.85 39.98 3.39
C PRO A 31 -15.99 38.93 4.10
N GLN A 32 -15.87 37.74 3.50
CA GLN A 32 -15.08 36.68 4.09
C GLN A 32 -13.68 37.25 4.28
N ALA A 33 -13.14 37.14 5.50
CA ALA A 33 -11.80 37.64 5.80
C ALA A 33 -10.84 37.13 4.72
N PRO A 34 -9.95 37.99 4.20
CA PRO A 34 -8.97 37.55 3.21
C PRO A 34 -8.16 36.41 3.81
N GLY A 35 -8.25 35.25 3.18
CA GLY A 35 -7.59 34.03 3.62
C GLY A 35 -6.59 33.58 2.58
N TYR A 36 -5.65 32.74 2.98
CA TYR A 36 -4.75 32.08 2.05
C TYR A 36 -4.62 30.60 2.41
N LEU A 37 -4.35 29.78 1.41
CA LEU A 37 -4.03 28.36 1.54
C LEU A 37 -2.75 28.09 0.77
N ILE A 38 -1.74 27.58 1.48
CA ILE A 38 -0.49 27.13 0.88
C ILE A 38 -0.41 25.62 1.09
N ALA A 39 -0.23 24.89 0.00
CA ALA A 39 -0.05 23.44 0.00
C ALA A 39 1.31 23.12 -0.62
N ALA A 40 2.12 22.34 0.11
CA ALA A 40 3.40 21.85 -0.35
C ALA A 40 3.56 20.38 0.07
N PRO A 41 4.37 19.59 -0.66
CA PRO A 41 4.75 18.25 -0.20
C PRO A 41 5.38 18.31 1.19
N SER A 42 5.05 17.35 2.06
CA SER A 42 5.72 17.22 3.37
C SER A 42 7.17 16.72 3.26
N VAL A 43 7.50 16.09 2.13
CA VAL A 43 8.82 15.56 1.81
C VAL A 43 9.31 16.16 0.49
N PHE A 44 10.43 16.86 0.54
CA PHE A 44 11.12 17.44 -0.63
C PHE A 44 12.27 16.52 -1.05
N ARG A 45 12.59 16.46 -2.34
CA ARG A 45 13.69 15.62 -2.85
C ARG A 45 14.87 16.45 -3.29
N SER A 46 16.06 16.00 -2.88
CA SER A 46 17.33 16.62 -3.25
C SER A 46 17.50 16.67 -4.77
N GLY A 47 17.84 17.83 -5.35
CA GLY A 47 18.04 17.97 -6.80
C GLY A 47 16.78 18.02 -7.65
N VAL A 48 15.59 17.98 -7.04
CA VAL A 48 14.29 18.02 -7.73
C VAL A 48 13.68 19.43 -7.59
N GLU A 49 12.89 19.82 -8.60
CA GLU A 49 12.09 21.04 -8.57
C GLU A 49 10.72 20.73 -7.94
N GLU A 50 10.52 21.23 -6.73
CA GLU A 50 9.30 21.00 -5.95
C GLU A 50 8.26 22.09 -6.23
N VAL A 51 6.98 21.71 -6.26
CA VAL A 51 5.87 22.61 -6.59
C VAL A 51 5.09 22.97 -5.33
N ILE A 52 4.99 24.26 -5.03
CA ILE A 52 4.22 24.82 -3.92
C ILE A 52 2.98 25.48 -4.52
N SER A 53 1.80 25.02 -4.12
CA SER A 53 0.52 25.57 -4.57
C SER A 53 0.04 26.65 -3.60
N VAL A 54 -0.37 27.79 -4.13
CA VAL A 54 -0.82 28.94 -3.34
C VAL A 54 -2.19 29.36 -3.86
N THR A 55 -3.14 29.46 -2.95
CA THR A 55 -4.48 30.01 -3.20
C THR A 55 -4.70 31.18 -2.26
N ILE A 56 -5.10 32.32 -2.81
CA ILE A 56 -5.41 33.54 -2.07
C ILE A 56 -6.89 33.81 -2.29
N PHE A 57 -7.66 33.74 -1.21
CA PHE A 57 -9.11 33.91 -1.28
C PHE A 57 -9.46 35.40 -1.34
N ASN A 58 -10.35 35.76 -2.27
CA ASN A 58 -10.88 37.11 -2.44
C ASN A 58 -9.80 38.18 -2.67
N SER A 59 -8.80 37.89 -3.51
CA SER A 59 -7.74 38.87 -3.81
C SER A 59 -8.02 39.61 -5.13
N PRO A 60 -8.38 40.91 -5.09
CA PRO A 60 -8.63 41.68 -6.31
C PRO A 60 -7.35 42.07 -7.07
N ARG A 61 -6.17 41.75 -6.53
CA ARG A 61 -4.87 42.18 -7.05
C ARG A 61 -3.88 41.03 -7.04
N GLU A 62 -2.89 41.12 -7.93
CA GLU A 62 -1.79 40.17 -7.99
C GLU A 62 -0.88 40.32 -6.76
N VAL A 63 -0.57 39.19 -6.11
CA VAL A 63 0.30 39.12 -4.94
C VAL A 63 1.63 38.51 -5.35
N THR A 64 2.74 39.16 -4.98
CA THR A 64 4.08 38.60 -5.14
C THR A 64 4.38 37.68 -3.99
N VAL A 65 4.41 36.37 -4.25
CA VAL A 65 4.66 35.34 -3.25
C VAL A 65 6.10 34.85 -3.38
N GLN A 66 6.81 34.80 -2.27
CA GLN A 66 8.19 34.33 -2.15
C GLN A 66 8.23 33.08 -1.28
N ALA A 67 8.99 32.09 -1.72
CA ALA A 67 9.24 30.84 -1.00
C ALA A 67 10.74 30.66 -0.80
N GLN A 68 11.15 30.31 0.41
CA GLN A 68 12.54 30.07 0.78
C GLN A 68 12.67 28.79 1.58
N LEU A 69 13.63 27.95 1.19
CA LEU A 69 14.01 26.76 1.95
C LEU A 69 15.26 27.09 2.77
N VAL A 70 15.16 26.88 4.08
CA VAL A 70 16.26 27.08 5.03
C VAL A 70 16.69 25.74 5.59
N ALA A 71 17.94 25.34 5.38
CA ALA A 71 18.51 24.12 5.92
C ALA A 71 19.75 24.47 6.75
N GLN A 72 19.90 23.85 7.93
CA GLN A 72 21.03 24.11 8.84
C GLN A 72 21.22 25.60 9.22
N GLY A 73 20.14 26.39 9.21
CA GLY A 73 20.17 27.83 9.51
C GLY A 73 20.46 28.73 8.32
N GLU A 74 20.80 28.18 7.15
CA GLU A 74 21.12 28.93 5.93
C GLU A 74 20.02 28.80 4.88
N ALA A 75 19.78 29.88 4.12
CA ALA A 75 18.87 29.85 2.99
C ALA A 75 19.50 29.12 1.80
N VAL A 76 19.03 27.91 1.52
CA VAL A 76 19.59 27.01 0.49
C VAL A 76 18.86 27.09 -0.85
N ALA A 77 17.60 27.53 -0.86
CA ALA A 77 16.84 27.77 -2.08
C ALA A 77 15.87 28.92 -1.89
N GLN A 78 15.64 29.70 -2.95
CA GLN A 78 14.64 30.76 -2.97
C GLN A 78 13.97 30.81 -4.35
N SER A 79 12.67 31.09 -4.35
CA SER A 79 11.89 31.31 -5.57
C SER A 79 10.80 32.34 -5.30
N GLN A 80 10.36 33.01 -6.36
CA GLN A 80 9.27 33.98 -6.28
C GLN A 80 8.36 33.87 -7.48
N GLY A 81 7.09 34.17 -7.29
CA GLY A 81 6.07 34.16 -8.32
C GLY A 81 4.98 35.17 -8.04
N ALA A 82 4.38 35.69 -9.11
CA ALA A 82 3.24 36.56 -9.02
C ALA A 82 1.97 35.73 -9.20
N ILE A 83 1.02 35.85 -8.26
CA ILE A 83 -0.14 34.97 -8.17
C ILE A 83 -1.41 35.81 -8.00
N LEU A 84 -2.37 35.57 -8.89
CA LEU A 84 -3.74 36.08 -8.79
C LEU A 84 -4.67 34.89 -8.53
N ASP A 85 -5.42 34.93 -7.43
CA ASP A 85 -6.30 33.86 -6.91
C ASP A 85 -5.64 32.51 -6.66
N LYS A 86 -5.13 31.82 -7.68
CA LYS A 86 -4.49 30.51 -7.61
C LYS A 86 -3.25 30.47 -8.49
N GLY A 87 -2.15 29.95 -7.95
CA GLY A 87 -0.90 29.80 -8.68
C GLY A 87 0.05 28.82 -8.02
N THR A 88 1.18 28.61 -8.66
CA THR A 88 2.21 27.68 -8.19
C THR A 88 3.58 28.32 -8.23
N ILE A 89 4.39 28.07 -7.21
CA ILE A 89 5.81 28.42 -7.15
C ILE A 89 6.60 27.15 -7.29
N LYS A 90 7.58 27.17 -8.20
CA LYS A 90 8.54 26.07 -8.32
C LYS A 90 9.82 26.41 -7.56
N LEU A 91 10.24 25.52 -6.69
CA LEU A 91 11.42 25.69 -5.84
C LEU A 91 12.42 24.58 -6.13
N LYS A 92 13.57 24.96 -6.70
CA LYS A 92 14.65 23.99 -7.01
C LYS A 92 15.44 23.67 -5.75
N VAL A 93 15.35 22.43 -5.28
CA VAL A 93 16.08 21.97 -4.09
C VAL A 93 17.52 21.59 -4.49
N PRO A 94 18.56 22.12 -3.82
CA PRO A 94 19.94 21.75 -4.10
C PRO A 94 20.22 20.26 -3.88
N THR A 95 21.13 19.72 -4.69
CA THR A 95 21.65 18.34 -4.55
C THR A 95 22.51 18.20 -3.29
N GLY A 96 22.42 17.06 -2.59
CA GLY A 96 23.22 16.75 -1.41
C GLY A 96 22.58 17.17 -0.07
N LEU A 97 21.44 17.85 -0.10
CA LEU A 97 20.65 18.14 1.10
C LEU A 97 19.94 16.90 1.63
N ARG A 98 19.92 16.74 2.96
CA ARG A 98 19.21 15.67 3.67
C ARG A 98 18.79 16.12 5.07
N GLY A 99 17.67 15.61 5.56
CA GLY A 99 17.18 15.85 6.92
C GLY A 99 16.10 16.93 6.98
N GLN A 100 15.92 17.55 8.15
CA GLN A 100 14.88 18.57 8.32
C GLN A 100 15.30 19.92 7.73
N ALA A 101 14.36 20.60 7.09
CA ALA A 101 14.50 21.96 6.60
C ALA A 101 13.24 22.77 6.93
N LEU A 102 13.36 24.09 6.95
CA LEU A 102 12.27 25.01 7.22
C LEU A 102 11.85 25.69 5.92
N LEU A 103 10.60 25.46 5.50
CA LEU A 103 10.00 26.15 4.37
C LEU A 103 9.33 27.43 4.88
N LYS A 104 9.80 28.59 4.43
CA LYS A 104 9.22 29.90 4.70
C LYS A 104 8.51 30.40 3.45
N VAL A 105 7.26 30.81 3.57
CA VAL A 105 6.48 31.35 2.46
C VAL A 105 5.79 32.64 2.90
N TRP A 106 5.91 33.68 2.09
CA TRP A 106 5.30 34.97 2.40
C TRP A 106 4.89 35.73 1.14
N GLY A 107 3.87 36.57 1.27
CA GLY A 107 3.28 37.33 0.17
C GLY A 107 3.31 38.84 0.42
N HIS A 108 3.64 39.61 -0.62
CA HIS A 108 3.59 41.07 -0.63
C HIS A 108 2.57 41.56 -1.66
N SER A 109 1.76 42.57 -1.32
CA SER A 109 0.95 43.26 -2.31
C SER A 109 1.81 44.21 -3.16
N ARG A 110 1.34 44.56 -4.36
CA ARG A 110 1.94 45.62 -5.18
C ARG A 110 1.03 46.84 -5.20
N PRO A 111 1.56 48.07 -4.98
CA PRO A 111 2.96 48.40 -4.67
C PRO A 111 3.37 47.98 -3.24
N ALA A 112 4.68 47.74 -3.03
CA ALA A 112 5.26 47.16 -1.81
C ALA A 112 5.07 47.98 -0.51
N GLU A 113 4.32 49.08 -0.57
CA GLU A 113 4.05 50.01 0.54
C GLU A 113 2.98 49.47 1.51
N GLU A 114 2.18 48.48 1.12
CA GLU A 114 1.12 47.87 1.93
C GLU A 114 1.61 46.77 2.90
N GLY A 115 2.91 46.45 2.90
CA GLY A 115 3.50 45.49 3.83
C GLY A 115 3.25 44.01 3.49
N LEU A 116 3.49 43.14 4.48
CA LEU A 116 3.43 41.69 4.36
C LEU A 116 1.98 41.19 4.51
N LEU A 117 1.39 40.62 3.45
CA LEU A 117 0.01 40.11 3.48
C LEU A 117 -0.11 38.84 4.32
N PHE A 118 0.89 37.96 4.20
CA PHE A 118 0.97 36.75 4.99
C PHE A 118 2.42 36.29 5.10
N HIS A 119 2.70 35.59 6.19
CA HIS A 119 3.96 34.91 6.43
C HIS A 119 3.68 33.66 7.24
N ASN A 120 4.13 32.51 6.73
CA ASN A 120 4.03 31.25 7.44
C ASN A 120 5.29 30.43 7.21
N GLN A 121 5.58 29.55 8.17
CA GLN A 121 6.72 28.65 8.10
C GLN A 121 6.33 27.26 8.58
N THR A 122 6.86 26.23 7.93
CA THR A 122 6.57 24.83 8.26
C THR A 122 7.82 23.99 8.10
N SER A 123 8.01 23.02 9.00
CA SER A 123 9.11 22.07 8.89
C SER A 123 8.79 21.03 7.80
N VAL A 124 9.72 20.85 6.88
CA VAL A 124 9.66 19.86 5.78
C VAL A 124 10.84 18.92 5.87
N THR A 125 10.67 17.69 5.44
CA THR A 125 11.77 16.70 5.39
C THR A 125 12.37 16.67 4.01
N VAL A 126 13.69 16.84 3.89
CA VAL A 126 14.43 16.66 2.64
C VAL A 126 14.97 15.24 2.56
N ASP A 127 14.48 14.46 1.60
CA ASP A 127 15.01 13.15 1.25
C ASP A 127 16.17 13.29 0.26
N GLY A 128 17.28 12.61 0.56
CA GLY A 128 18.45 12.55 -0.33
C GLY A 128 18.19 11.79 -1.64
N ARG A 129 17.02 11.15 -1.82
CA ARG A 129 16.60 10.48 -3.08
C ARG A 129 16.21 11.48 -4.16
N GLY A 130 17.20 12.02 -4.86
CA GLY A 130 16.97 12.82 -6.07
C GLY A 130 16.80 11.98 -7.33
N ALA A 131 17.37 10.77 -7.35
CA ALA A 131 17.34 9.87 -8.50
C ALA A 131 17.17 8.40 -8.07
N SER A 132 16.64 7.59 -8.99
CA SER A 132 16.52 6.13 -8.88
C SER A 132 17.51 5.44 -9.82
N VAL A 133 18.03 4.29 -9.38
CA VAL A 133 18.99 3.50 -10.15
C VAL A 133 18.40 2.12 -10.43
N PHE A 134 18.41 1.71 -11.70
CA PHE A 134 18.04 0.37 -12.13
C PHE A 134 19.28 -0.35 -12.67
N ILE A 135 19.45 -1.61 -12.27
CA ILE A 135 20.60 -2.42 -12.66
C ILE A 135 20.09 -3.63 -13.43
N GLN A 136 20.62 -3.84 -14.62
CA GLN A 136 20.28 -4.95 -15.50
C GLN A 136 21.54 -5.72 -15.90
N THR A 137 21.42 -7.04 -15.94
CA THR A 137 22.43 -7.97 -16.46
C THR A 137 21.97 -8.57 -17.80
N ASP A 138 22.89 -9.01 -18.64
CA ASP A 138 22.54 -9.66 -19.92
C ASP A 138 21.90 -11.05 -19.74
N LYS A 139 22.25 -11.74 -18.64
CA LYS A 139 21.71 -13.06 -18.27
C LYS A 139 21.34 -13.10 -16.78
N PRO A 140 20.37 -13.95 -16.39
CA PRO A 140 20.09 -14.23 -14.98
C PRO A 140 21.09 -15.24 -14.38
N VAL A 141 21.62 -16.17 -15.18
CA VAL A 141 22.55 -17.23 -14.78
C VAL A 141 23.80 -17.20 -15.65
N TYR A 142 24.98 -17.31 -15.03
CA TYR A 142 26.28 -17.31 -15.68
C TYR A 142 27.08 -18.58 -15.39
N ARG A 143 27.90 -18.99 -16.35
CA ARG A 143 28.88 -20.07 -16.20
C ARG A 143 30.26 -19.55 -15.78
N PRO A 144 31.12 -20.43 -15.23
CA PRO A 144 32.55 -20.14 -15.18
C PRO A 144 33.08 -19.68 -16.54
N GLN A 145 34.03 -18.75 -16.55
CA GLN A 145 34.55 -18.06 -17.74
C GLN A 145 33.58 -17.14 -18.50
N ASP A 146 32.28 -17.10 -18.16
CA ASP A 146 31.39 -16.13 -18.78
C ASP A 146 31.76 -14.70 -18.38
N ARG A 147 31.53 -13.76 -19.30
CA ARG A 147 31.65 -12.33 -19.04
C ARG A 147 30.28 -11.77 -18.67
N VAL A 148 30.17 -11.20 -17.47
CA VAL A 148 28.98 -10.52 -16.97
C VAL A 148 28.93 -9.12 -17.56
N LEU A 149 27.87 -8.81 -18.30
CA LEU A 149 27.61 -7.47 -18.82
C LEU A 149 26.55 -6.81 -17.94
N VAL A 150 26.82 -5.59 -17.49
CA VAL A 150 25.95 -4.84 -16.58
C VAL A 150 25.64 -3.47 -17.16
N SER A 151 24.36 -3.13 -17.20
CA SER A 151 23.86 -1.80 -17.55
C SER A 151 23.18 -1.19 -16.33
N ILE A 152 23.61 0.03 -16.00
CA ILE A 152 23.09 0.83 -14.89
C ILE A 152 22.35 2.02 -15.50
N PHE A 153 21.07 2.17 -15.16
CA PHE A 153 20.21 3.25 -15.60
C PHE A 153 19.91 4.20 -14.44
N THR A 154 20.14 5.49 -14.63
CA THR A 154 19.88 6.54 -13.64
C THR A 154 18.76 7.44 -14.13
N VAL A 155 17.67 7.52 -13.36
CA VAL A 155 16.47 8.30 -13.73
C VAL A 155 15.98 9.19 -12.58
N SER A 156 15.30 10.25 -12.94
CA SER A 156 14.59 11.16 -12.03
C SER A 156 13.24 10.54 -11.59
N PRO A 157 12.55 11.13 -10.59
CA PRO A 157 11.21 10.71 -10.21
C PRO A 157 10.19 10.72 -11.35
N ASP A 158 10.37 11.60 -12.33
CA ASP A 158 9.52 11.69 -13.54
C ASP A 158 9.96 10.71 -14.64
N LEU A 159 10.78 9.71 -14.29
CA LEU A 159 11.36 8.69 -15.18
C LEU A 159 12.18 9.25 -16.34
N ARG A 160 12.66 10.49 -16.24
CA ARG A 160 13.58 11.09 -17.21
C ARG A 160 15.03 10.73 -16.88
N PRO A 161 15.90 10.50 -17.88
CA PRO A 161 17.29 10.14 -17.65
C PRO A 161 18.07 11.25 -16.94
N VAL A 162 18.91 10.87 -15.98
CA VAL A 162 19.74 11.78 -15.18
C VAL A 162 21.22 11.45 -15.43
N SER A 163 21.97 12.39 -15.98
CA SER A 163 23.40 12.20 -16.32
C SER A 163 24.35 12.48 -15.14
N GLU A 164 23.91 12.24 -13.92
CA GLU A 164 24.72 12.43 -12.72
C GLU A 164 25.74 11.28 -12.55
N LYS A 165 26.86 11.55 -11.89
CA LYS A 165 27.93 10.57 -11.70
C LYS A 165 27.50 9.51 -10.69
N VAL A 166 27.73 8.25 -11.03
CA VAL A 166 27.60 7.13 -10.10
C VAL A 166 28.87 7.08 -9.24
N ARG A 167 28.71 7.16 -7.91
CA ARG A 167 29.85 7.29 -6.99
C ARG A 167 30.70 6.03 -6.99
N SER A 168 30.06 4.89 -6.83
CA SER A 168 30.72 3.59 -6.91
C SER A 168 29.77 2.51 -7.42
N ALA A 169 30.33 1.51 -8.07
CA ALA A 169 29.65 0.24 -8.31
C ALA A 169 30.60 -0.86 -7.86
N SER A 170 30.11 -1.89 -7.18
CA SER A 170 30.93 -3.02 -6.78
C SER A 170 30.18 -4.33 -6.94
N LYS A 171 30.94 -5.40 -7.16
CA LYS A 171 30.43 -6.75 -7.31
C LYS A 171 30.95 -7.60 -6.15
N THR A 172 30.04 -8.32 -5.50
CA THR A 172 30.32 -9.14 -4.32
C THR A 172 30.00 -10.60 -4.63
N ASP A 173 30.88 -11.49 -4.21
CA ASP A 173 30.67 -12.94 -4.33
C ASP A 173 29.69 -13.47 -3.25
N PRO A 174 29.26 -14.73 -3.33
CA PRO A 174 28.36 -15.34 -2.35
C PRO A 174 28.94 -15.39 -0.93
N ARG A 175 30.27 -15.23 -0.77
CA ARG A 175 30.96 -15.20 0.54
C ARG A 175 31.06 -13.79 1.12
N GLY A 176 30.51 -12.77 0.44
CA GLY A 176 30.58 -11.39 0.88
C GLY A 176 31.87 -10.65 0.49
N SER A 177 32.74 -11.29 -0.29
CA SER A 177 34.00 -10.69 -0.76
C SER A 177 33.75 -9.78 -1.96
N ARG A 178 34.23 -8.52 -1.86
CA ARG A 178 34.13 -7.54 -2.94
C ARG A 178 35.18 -7.85 -4.01
N MET A 179 34.74 -8.36 -5.15
CA MET A 179 35.63 -8.81 -6.23
C MET A 179 36.11 -7.66 -7.09
N VAL A 180 35.25 -6.68 -7.38
CA VAL A 180 35.58 -5.48 -8.16
C VAL A 180 34.86 -4.28 -7.61
N GLU A 181 35.52 -3.13 -7.65
CA GLU A 181 34.95 -1.82 -7.38
C GLU A 181 35.32 -0.86 -8.51
N TRP A 182 34.30 -0.29 -9.15
CA TRP A 182 34.41 0.84 -10.06
C TRP A 182 34.06 2.12 -9.31
N ARG A 183 34.90 3.15 -9.44
CA ARG A 183 34.69 4.45 -8.75
C ARG A 183 34.46 5.56 -9.76
N ASN A 184 33.61 6.53 -9.40
CA ASN A 184 33.32 7.74 -10.18
C ASN A 184 32.93 7.46 -11.63
N LEU A 185 32.01 6.50 -11.82
CA LEU A 185 31.51 6.11 -13.13
C LEU A 185 30.70 7.27 -13.75
N LYS A 186 31.03 7.61 -14.99
CA LYS A 186 30.30 8.61 -15.77
C LYS A 186 29.34 7.91 -16.73
N PRO A 187 28.07 8.36 -16.81
CA PRO A 187 27.15 7.88 -17.84
C PRO A 187 27.71 8.11 -19.24
N VAL A 188 27.56 7.11 -20.12
CA VAL A 188 28.00 7.16 -21.53
C VAL A 188 27.11 8.11 -22.33
N CYS A 189 25.81 7.91 -22.23
CA CYS A 189 24.79 8.88 -22.64
C CYS A 189 23.57 8.69 -21.77
N CYS A 190 22.75 9.73 -21.64
CA CYS A 190 21.33 9.55 -21.40
C CYS A 190 21.04 8.79 -20.08
N GLY A 191 21.87 8.97 -19.04
CA GLY A 191 21.75 8.25 -17.76
C GLY A 191 22.13 6.76 -17.79
N VAL A 192 22.82 6.27 -18.84
CA VAL A 192 23.22 4.86 -18.94
C VAL A 192 24.73 4.70 -18.72
N THR A 193 25.10 3.81 -17.81
CA THR A 193 26.49 3.42 -17.54
C THR A 193 26.64 1.92 -17.75
N ASN A 194 27.56 1.52 -18.64
CA ASN A 194 27.84 0.12 -18.91
C ASN A 194 29.15 -0.31 -18.25
N THR A 195 29.14 -1.46 -17.60
CA THR A 195 30.33 -2.10 -17.04
C THR A 195 30.34 -3.59 -17.40
N SER A 196 31.51 -4.21 -17.33
CA SER A 196 31.62 -5.65 -17.58
C SER A 196 32.71 -6.29 -16.73
N PHE A 197 32.52 -7.56 -16.40
CA PHE A 197 33.44 -8.32 -15.56
C PHE A 197 33.55 -9.79 -16.02
N PRO A 198 34.76 -10.29 -16.32
CA PRO A 198 34.96 -11.71 -16.61
C PRO A 198 34.94 -12.55 -15.33
N LEU A 199 34.20 -13.67 -15.32
CA LEU A 199 34.27 -14.67 -14.25
C LEU A 199 35.53 -15.53 -14.39
N SER A 200 36.09 -16.00 -13.27
CA SER A 200 37.22 -16.94 -13.29
C SER A 200 36.79 -18.31 -13.86
N ASP A 201 37.78 -19.17 -14.09
CA ASP A 201 37.63 -20.60 -14.35
C ASP A 201 37.02 -21.37 -13.18
N GLN A 202 37.34 -20.96 -11.95
CA GLN A 202 36.83 -21.55 -10.71
C GLN A 202 36.17 -20.46 -9.83
N PRO A 203 35.06 -19.85 -10.29
CA PRO A 203 34.36 -18.86 -9.48
C PRO A 203 33.63 -19.56 -8.32
N VAL A 204 33.38 -18.82 -7.24
CA VAL A 204 32.46 -19.28 -6.19
C VAL A 204 31.06 -19.41 -6.81
N LEU A 205 30.49 -20.61 -6.74
CA LEU A 205 29.13 -20.87 -7.22
C LEU A 205 28.10 -20.34 -6.21
N GLY A 206 26.95 -19.91 -6.71
CA GLY A 206 25.83 -19.37 -5.91
C GLY A 206 25.38 -17.99 -6.37
N GLU A 207 24.70 -17.27 -5.48
CA GLU A 207 24.15 -15.95 -5.76
C GLU A 207 25.19 -14.84 -5.56
N TRP A 208 25.40 -14.04 -6.61
CA TRP A 208 26.30 -12.89 -6.61
C TRP A 208 25.50 -11.59 -6.60
N PHE A 209 26.07 -10.54 -6.01
CA PHE A 209 25.41 -9.24 -5.90
C PHE A 209 26.20 -8.15 -6.61
N ILE A 210 25.47 -7.26 -7.27
CA ILE A 210 25.98 -5.99 -7.80
C ILE A 210 25.40 -4.90 -6.91
N PHE A 211 26.26 -4.06 -6.35
CA PHE A 211 25.90 -2.90 -5.54
C PHE A 211 26.29 -1.62 -6.27
N VAL A 212 25.39 -0.65 -6.34
CA VAL A 212 25.63 0.67 -6.95
C VAL A 212 25.32 1.75 -5.93
N GLU A 213 26.29 2.60 -5.65
CA GLU A 213 26.14 3.74 -4.75
C GLU A 213 25.92 5.05 -5.53
N MET A 214 24.82 5.72 -5.24
CA MET A 214 24.47 7.03 -5.81
C MET A 214 23.79 7.88 -4.73
N GLN A 215 24.18 9.16 -4.62
CA GLN A 215 23.62 10.12 -3.65
C GLN A 215 23.54 9.59 -2.20
N GLY A 216 24.53 8.79 -1.78
CA GLY A 216 24.60 8.21 -0.43
C GLY A 216 23.62 7.04 -0.18
N ARG A 217 23.04 6.47 -1.23
CA ARG A 217 22.22 5.26 -1.18
C ARG A 217 22.82 4.15 -2.02
N VAL A 218 22.53 2.91 -1.63
CA VAL A 218 23.00 1.70 -2.29
C VAL A 218 21.81 0.99 -2.91
N TYR A 219 21.95 0.66 -4.20
CA TYR A 219 21.02 -0.15 -4.99
C TYR A 219 21.67 -1.48 -5.29
N ASN A 220 20.90 -2.57 -5.31
CA ASN A 220 21.43 -3.90 -5.56
C ASN A 220 20.66 -4.69 -6.61
N LYS A 221 21.36 -5.64 -7.23
CA LYS A 221 20.80 -6.64 -8.14
C LYS A 221 21.58 -7.93 -7.98
N SER A 222 20.89 -9.05 -7.86
CA SER A 222 21.52 -10.37 -7.85
C SER A 222 21.49 -11.05 -9.21
N PHE A 223 22.44 -11.95 -9.41
CA PHE A 223 22.50 -12.90 -10.51
C PHE A 223 23.18 -14.17 -10.00
N GLU A 224 22.93 -15.31 -10.66
CA GLU A 224 23.43 -16.59 -10.20
C GLU A 224 24.63 -17.08 -11.02
N VAL A 225 25.60 -17.70 -10.36
CA VAL A 225 26.73 -18.38 -11.01
C VAL A 225 26.66 -19.86 -10.66
N GLN A 226 26.45 -20.68 -11.68
CA GLN A 226 26.38 -22.12 -11.52
C GLN A 226 27.29 -22.80 -12.53
N LYS A 227 27.68 -24.05 -12.23
CA LYS A 227 28.31 -24.94 -13.21
C LYS A 227 27.24 -25.43 -14.18
N TYR A 228 26.71 -24.52 -14.99
CA TYR A 228 25.53 -24.78 -15.79
C TYR A 228 25.86 -25.72 -16.96
N ALA A 229 25.17 -26.87 -16.99
CA ALA A 229 24.96 -27.65 -18.20
C ALA A 229 23.58 -27.27 -18.73
N LEU A 230 23.48 -26.88 -20.01
CA LEU A 230 22.20 -26.59 -20.65
C LEU A 230 21.31 -27.83 -20.50
N PRO A 231 20.14 -27.72 -19.86
CA PRO A 231 19.23 -28.84 -19.73
C PRO A 231 18.84 -29.30 -21.14
N LYS A 232 18.87 -30.62 -21.37
CA LYS A 232 18.58 -31.19 -22.70
C LYS A 232 17.12 -31.02 -23.08
N PHE A 233 16.25 -30.94 -22.09
CA PHE A 233 14.81 -30.80 -22.22
C PHE A 233 14.25 -29.95 -21.08
N GLU A 234 13.12 -29.30 -21.34
CA GLU A 234 12.36 -28.52 -20.36
C GLU A 234 11.28 -29.40 -19.72
N LEU A 235 11.00 -29.12 -18.46
CA LEU A 235 9.89 -29.70 -17.70
C LEU A 235 8.98 -28.57 -17.23
N LEU A 236 7.69 -28.70 -17.49
CA LEU A 236 6.66 -27.77 -17.04
C LEU A 236 5.59 -28.55 -16.29
N ILE A 237 5.22 -28.07 -15.10
CA ILE A 237 4.12 -28.59 -14.31
C ILE A 237 2.97 -27.60 -14.46
N GLU A 238 1.81 -28.07 -14.92
CA GLU A 238 0.58 -27.30 -15.03
C GLU A 238 -0.42 -27.87 -14.01
N PRO A 239 -0.41 -27.38 -12.77
CA PRO A 239 -1.36 -27.80 -11.75
C PRO A 239 -2.67 -26.99 -11.87
N PRO A 240 -3.75 -27.39 -11.16
CA PRO A 240 -4.96 -26.59 -11.06
C PRO A 240 -4.66 -25.24 -10.38
N PRO A 241 -5.42 -24.18 -10.72
CA PRO A 241 -5.17 -22.83 -10.21
C PRO A 241 -5.35 -22.73 -8.69
N TYR A 242 -6.27 -23.52 -8.12
CA TYR A 242 -6.50 -23.70 -6.69
C TYR A 242 -7.33 -24.97 -6.48
N ILE A 243 -7.20 -25.59 -5.30
CA ILE A 243 -8.04 -26.73 -4.95
C ILE A 243 -9.43 -26.25 -4.53
N ARG A 244 -10.46 -26.72 -5.24
CA ARG A 244 -11.88 -26.40 -4.99
C ARG A 244 -12.45 -27.25 -3.87
N ASP A 245 -12.13 -28.53 -3.87
CA ASP A 245 -12.66 -29.50 -2.90
C ASP A 245 -11.51 -30.34 -2.35
N LEU A 246 -11.42 -30.41 -1.02
CA LEU A 246 -10.39 -31.17 -0.32
C LEU A 246 -10.67 -32.69 -0.40
N ASP A 247 -11.92 -33.07 -0.63
CA ASP A 247 -12.36 -34.47 -0.70
C ASP A 247 -12.29 -35.05 -2.12
N ALA A 248 -12.19 -34.19 -3.14
CA ALA A 248 -12.04 -34.59 -4.54
C ALA A 248 -10.56 -34.55 -4.98
N CYS A 249 -10.25 -35.33 -6.01
CA CYS A 249 -8.97 -35.23 -6.70
C CYS A 249 -9.11 -34.30 -7.90
N GLU A 250 -8.12 -33.44 -8.11
CA GLU A 250 -8.06 -32.55 -9.26
C GLU A 250 -6.91 -32.92 -10.19
N PRO A 251 -7.09 -32.84 -11.52
CA PRO A 251 -6.05 -33.20 -12.47
C PRO A 251 -4.98 -32.11 -12.58
N GLY A 252 -3.72 -32.52 -12.65
CA GLY A 252 -2.58 -31.71 -13.09
C GLY A 252 -1.85 -32.39 -14.25
N THR A 253 -1.08 -31.64 -15.02
CA THR A 253 -0.36 -32.15 -16.19
C THR A 253 1.14 -31.83 -16.07
N VAL A 254 1.99 -32.81 -16.39
CA VAL A 254 3.44 -32.58 -16.56
C VAL A 254 3.77 -32.67 -18.04
N TRP A 255 4.43 -31.64 -18.55
CA TRP A 255 4.96 -31.57 -19.91
C TRP A 255 6.47 -31.72 -19.91
N ALA A 256 6.98 -32.52 -20.85
CA ALA A 256 8.40 -32.77 -21.04
C ALA A 256 8.77 -32.68 -22.53
N ARG A 257 9.55 -31.66 -22.89
CA ARG A 257 9.90 -31.38 -24.29
C ARG A 257 11.38 -31.08 -24.43
N TYR A 258 12.05 -31.70 -25.40
CA TYR A 258 13.42 -31.36 -25.73
C TYR A 258 13.53 -29.90 -26.20
N THR A 259 14.71 -29.28 -26.02
CA THR A 259 14.94 -27.88 -26.44
C THR A 259 14.73 -27.65 -27.95
N PHE A 260 14.75 -28.71 -28.76
CA PHE A 260 14.44 -28.71 -30.19
C PHE A 260 12.98 -29.08 -30.53
N GLY A 261 12.10 -29.16 -29.52
CA GLY A 261 10.65 -29.26 -29.68
C GLY A 261 10.04 -30.67 -29.70
N LYS A 262 10.84 -31.75 -29.72
CA LYS A 262 10.29 -33.13 -29.70
C LYS A 262 9.84 -33.55 -28.29
N PRO A 263 8.84 -34.44 -28.17
CA PRO A 263 8.41 -34.98 -26.88
C PRO A 263 9.51 -35.85 -26.24
N VAL A 264 9.63 -35.76 -24.91
CA VAL A 264 10.53 -36.61 -24.13
C VAL A 264 9.80 -37.90 -23.76
N SER A 265 10.45 -39.04 -23.98
CA SER A 265 9.98 -40.35 -23.51
C SER A 265 10.84 -40.79 -22.33
N GLY A 266 10.23 -41.24 -21.23
CA GLY A 266 10.99 -41.62 -20.04
C GLY A 266 10.13 -42.04 -18.84
N ALA A 267 10.80 -42.21 -17.69
CA ALA A 267 10.16 -42.42 -16.40
C ALA A 267 9.90 -41.07 -15.72
N LEU A 268 8.69 -40.89 -15.20
CA LEU A 268 8.25 -39.72 -14.44
C LEU A 268 7.97 -40.13 -12.99
N THR A 269 8.54 -39.39 -12.04
CA THR A 269 8.26 -39.54 -10.62
C THR A 269 7.79 -38.19 -10.08
N ILE A 270 6.59 -38.16 -9.52
CA ILE A 270 5.96 -36.98 -8.92
C ILE A 270 5.89 -37.17 -7.41
N ASN A 271 6.39 -36.19 -6.66
CA ASN A 271 6.27 -36.13 -5.20
C ASN A 271 5.45 -34.89 -4.82
N MET A 272 4.31 -35.11 -4.17
CA MET A 272 3.36 -34.06 -3.78
C MET A 272 3.24 -34.00 -2.26
N THR A 273 3.29 -32.79 -1.72
CA THR A 273 3.09 -32.51 -0.29
C THR A 273 2.27 -31.25 -0.13
N VAL A 274 1.36 -31.19 0.85
CA VAL A 274 0.74 -29.92 1.24
C VAL A 274 1.54 -29.29 2.36
N ASN A 275 1.92 -28.03 2.17
CA ASN A 275 2.64 -27.23 3.15
C ASN A 275 1.75 -26.08 3.62
N GLY A 276 1.52 -25.96 4.92
CA GLY A 276 0.83 -24.82 5.49
C GLY A 276 1.60 -23.51 5.29
N VAL A 277 0.89 -22.39 5.27
CA VAL A 277 1.45 -21.05 5.01
C VAL A 277 1.14 -20.12 6.17
N GLY A 278 2.10 -19.25 6.51
CA GLY A 278 1.94 -18.26 7.57
C GLY A 278 1.89 -18.92 8.94
N TYR A 279 0.78 -18.73 9.67
CA TYR A 279 0.61 -19.33 11.01
C TYR A 279 0.68 -20.87 10.98
N TYR A 280 0.28 -21.49 9.86
CA TYR A 280 0.29 -22.94 9.65
C TYR A 280 1.59 -23.47 9.06
N SER A 281 2.68 -22.71 9.01
CA SER A 281 3.92 -23.16 8.38
C SER A 281 4.53 -24.42 8.99
N HIS A 282 4.11 -24.77 10.21
CA HIS A 282 4.52 -25.98 10.92
C HIS A 282 3.67 -27.21 10.55
N GLU A 283 2.50 -27.00 9.94
CA GLU A 283 1.62 -28.06 9.46
C GLU A 283 2.08 -28.51 8.07
N VAL A 284 2.76 -29.65 8.02
CA VAL A 284 3.24 -30.27 6.79
C VAL A 284 2.53 -31.60 6.63
N GLY A 285 1.89 -31.80 5.49
CA GLY A 285 1.23 -33.05 5.14
C GLY A 285 2.20 -34.19 4.86
N HIS A 286 1.65 -35.38 4.67
CA HIS A 286 2.40 -36.56 4.26
C HIS A 286 2.75 -36.50 2.76
N PRO A 287 4.00 -36.82 2.37
CA PRO A 287 4.39 -36.88 0.98
C PRO A 287 3.74 -38.06 0.26
N VAL A 288 3.16 -37.76 -0.91
CA VAL A 288 2.58 -38.75 -1.82
C VAL A 288 3.47 -38.87 -3.05
N LEU A 289 4.03 -40.05 -3.26
CA LEU A 289 4.87 -40.37 -4.41
C LEU A 289 4.08 -41.15 -5.46
N ARG A 290 4.13 -40.71 -6.71
CA ARG A 290 3.54 -41.38 -7.88
C ARG A 290 4.60 -41.54 -8.96
N SER A 291 4.77 -42.76 -9.48
CA SER A 291 5.70 -43.03 -10.57
C SER A 291 4.96 -43.62 -11.77
N THR A 292 5.16 -43.02 -12.93
CA THR A 292 4.54 -43.41 -14.21
C THR A 292 5.54 -43.23 -15.36
N THR A 293 5.14 -43.56 -16.58
CA THR A 293 5.91 -43.26 -17.79
C THR A 293 5.34 -42.01 -18.46
N ILE A 294 6.19 -41.18 -19.05
CA ILE A 294 5.80 -39.97 -19.80
C ILE A 294 6.19 -40.09 -21.27
N LEU A 295 5.30 -39.62 -22.16
CA LEU A 295 5.58 -39.42 -23.58
C LEU A 295 5.12 -38.02 -23.99
N GLY A 296 6.00 -37.04 -23.81
CA GLY A 296 5.70 -35.63 -24.08
C GLY A 296 4.84 -34.96 -23.01
N SER A 297 3.70 -35.55 -22.65
CA SER A 297 2.82 -35.08 -21.58
C SER A 297 2.24 -36.25 -20.80
N GLN A 298 1.96 -36.04 -19.51
CA GLN A 298 1.31 -37.03 -18.65
C GLN A 298 0.45 -36.33 -17.60
N ASP A 299 -0.80 -36.75 -17.50
CA ASP A 299 -1.72 -36.28 -16.46
C ASP A 299 -1.53 -37.08 -15.17
N PHE A 300 -1.77 -36.42 -14.04
CA PHE A 300 -1.73 -36.97 -12.70
C PHE A 300 -2.82 -36.37 -11.81
N ASP A 301 -3.31 -37.16 -10.86
CA ASP A 301 -4.35 -36.72 -9.93
C ASP A 301 -3.74 -36.17 -8.63
N ILE A 302 -4.23 -35.02 -8.21
CA ILE A 302 -3.86 -34.34 -6.98
C ILE A 302 -5.00 -34.54 -5.98
N CYS A 303 -4.81 -35.49 -5.05
CA CYS A 303 -5.78 -35.81 -4.00
C CYS A 303 -5.31 -35.24 -2.66
N VAL A 304 -5.88 -34.13 -2.19
CA VAL A 304 -5.46 -33.48 -0.93
C VAL A 304 -5.69 -34.36 0.29
N ARG A 305 -6.77 -35.17 0.27
CA ARG A 305 -7.10 -36.14 1.31
C ARG A 305 -6.01 -37.18 1.58
N ASP A 306 -5.19 -37.51 0.58
CA ASP A 306 -4.06 -38.44 0.75
C ASP A 306 -2.86 -37.76 1.44
N MET A 307 -2.79 -36.43 1.40
CA MET A 307 -1.67 -35.64 1.92
C MET A 307 -1.95 -35.09 3.32
N ILE A 308 -3.18 -34.67 3.63
CA ILE A 308 -3.54 -34.13 4.95
C ILE A 308 -4.83 -34.81 5.45
N PRO A 309 -4.94 -35.15 6.75
CA PRO A 309 -6.16 -35.69 7.33
C PRO A 309 -7.36 -34.73 7.19
N ALA A 310 -8.58 -35.27 7.09
CA ALA A 310 -9.80 -34.47 6.85
C ALA A 310 -10.16 -33.45 7.96
N ASP A 311 -9.59 -33.60 9.16
CA ASP A 311 -9.87 -32.76 10.33
C ASP A 311 -9.03 -31.46 10.37
N VAL A 312 -8.84 -30.85 9.20
CA VAL A 312 -8.09 -29.60 9.06
C VAL A 312 -8.90 -28.42 9.61
N PRO A 313 -8.30 -27.49 10.38
CA PRO A 313 -8.96 -26.29 10.85
C PRO A 313 -9.65 -25.51 9.73
N GLU A 314 -10.82 -24.91 10.01
CA GLU A 314 -11.61 -24.18 8.99
C GLU A 314 -10.86 -23.03 8.31
N HIS A 315 -9.89 -22.45 9.01
CA HIS A 315 -9.11 -21.30 8.61
C HIS A 315 -7.72 -21.68 8.10
N PHE A 316 -7.49 -22.98 7.86
CA PHE A 316 -6.24 -23.48 7.30
C PHE A 316 -5.96 -22.88 5.93
N ARG A 317 -4.69 -22.50 5.76
CA ARG A 317 -4.15 -22.04 4.49
C ARG A 317 -2.85 -22.78 4.22
N GLY A 318 -2.79 -23.44 3.08
CA GLY A 318 -1.62 -24.14 2.60
C GLY A 318 -1.40 -23.96 1.11
N ARG A 319 -0.35 -24.61 0.61
CA ARG A 319 -0.02 -24.73 -0.80
C ARG A 319 0.44 -26.16 -1.09
N ILE A 320 0.20 -26.62 -2.30
CA ILE A 320 0.74 -27.89 -2.76
C ILE A 320 2.13 -27.65 -3.31
N SER A 321 3.10 -28.38 -2.80
CA SER A 321 4.44 -28.47 -3.35
C SER A 321 4.55 -29.73 -4.20
N ILE A 322 4.80 -29.55 -5.50
CA ILE A 322 4.86 -30.62 -6.50
C ILE A 322 6.28 -30.67 -7.05
N TRP A 323 6.95 -31.80 -6.84
CA TRP A 323 8.25 -32.11 -7.42
C TRP A 323 8.07 -33.14 -8.53
N ALA A 324 8.38 -32.78 -9.78
CA ALA A 324 8.36 -33.70 -10.91
C ALA A 324 9.79 -34.01 -11.36
N THR A 325 10.17 -35.29 -11.37
CA THR A 325 11.46 -35.78 -11.84
C THR A 325 11.25 -36.64 -13.07
N VAL A 326 11.86 -36.27 -14.19
CA VAL A 326 11.81 -37.07 -15.43
C VAL A 326 13.19 -37.58 -15.78
N THR A 327 13.28 -38.89 -16.02
CA THR A 327 14.46 -39.57 -16.53
C THR A 327 14.16 -40.06 -17.94
N SER A 328 14.74 -39.40 -18.94
CA SER A 328 14.62 -39.78 -20.36
C SER A 328 15.30 -41.12 -20.64
N VAL A 329 14.85 -41.79 -21.70
CA VAL A 329 15.50 -42.99 -22.27
C VAL A 329 17.00 -42.79 -22.57
N ASP A 330 17.43 -41.56 -22.85
CA ASP A 330 18.82 -41.21 -23.13
C ASP A 330 19.69 -41.11 -21.85
N GLY A 331 19.12 -41.44 -20.69
CA GLY A 331 19.76 -41.32 -19.37
C GLY A 331 19.85 -39.90 -18.83
N SER A 332 19.33 -38.90 -19.54
CA SER A 332 19.26 -37.53 -19.03
C SER A 332 18.10 -37.36 -18.06
N GLN A 333 18.38 -36.78 -16.89
CA GLN A 333 17.41 -36.49 -15.85
C GLN A 333 17.18 -34.98 -15.73
N GLN A 334 15.95 -34.56 -15.47
CA GLN A 334 15.58 -33.19 -15.12
C GLN A 334 14.55 -33.20 -13.99
N VAL A 335 14.50 -32.09 -13.25
CA VAL A 335 13.59 -31.90 -12.11
C VAL A 335 12.91 -30.55 -12.26
N ALA A 336 11.60 -30.51 -12.04
CA ALA A 336 10.79 -29.30 -11.93
C ALA A 336 10.12 -29.26 -10.55
N PHE A 337 9.89 -28.05 -10.06
CA PHE A 337 9.24 -27.78 -8.79
C PHE A 337 8.17 -26.71 -9.00
N ASP A 338 6.98 -26.94 -8.44
CA ASP A 338 5.90 -25.96 -8.40
C ASP A 338 5.32 -25.87 -6.98
N ASP A 339 5.04 -24.65 -6.52
CA ASP A 339 4.37 -24.35 -5.25
C ASP A 339 3.20 -23.36 -5.41
N SER A 340 2.65 -23.27 -6.62
CA SER A 340 1.71 -22.21 -7.01
C SER A 340 0.28 -22.46 -6.55
N THR A 341 -0.15 -23.72 -6.45
CA THR A 341 -1.54 -24.10 -6.13
C THR A 341 -1.86 -23.93 -4.64
N PRO A 342 -2.73 -22.98 -4.26
CA PRO A 342 -3.19 -22.82 -2.89
C PRO A 342 -4.23 -23.89 -2.50
N VAL A 343 -4.19 -24.26 -1.22
CA VAL A 343 -5.14 -25.19 -0.57
C VAL A 343 -5.79 -24.44 0.58
N GLN A 344 -7.09 -24.21 0.51
CA GLN A 344 -7.85 -23.53 1.55
C GLN A 344 -9.22 -24.18 1.69
N ARG A 345 -9.70 -24.36 2.92
CA ARG A 345 -11.07 -24.83 3.15
C ARG A 345 -12.09 -23.73 2.84
N GLN A 346 -11.73 -22.48 3.08
CA GLN A 346 -12.51 -21.32 2.69
C GLN A 346 -12.07 -20.81 1.31
N LEU A 347 -12.90 -21.04 0.30
CA LEU A 347 -12.59 -20.66 -1.09
C LEU A 347 -12.77 -19.18 -1.42
N VAL A 348 -13.55 -18.43 -0.63
CA VAL A 348 -13.82 -17.02 -0.92
C VAL A 348 -13.10 -16.16 0.11
N ASP A 349 -12.13 -15.39 -0.35
CA ASP A 349 -11.50 -14.33 0.43
C ASP A 349 -12.28 -13.02 0.20
N ILE A 350 -12.56 -12.32 1.29
CA ILE A 350 -13.38 -11.10 1.30
C ILE A 350 -12.52 -9.96 1.82
N ARG A 351 -12.34 -8.93 1.01
CA ARG A 351 -11.52 -7.77 1.36
C ARG A 351 -12.25 -6.47 1.07
N TYR A 352 -12.08 -5.46 1.92
CA TYR A 352 -12.52 -4.12 1.57
C TYR A 352 -11.66 -3.58 0.44
N SER A 353 -12.29 -3.03 -0.60
CA SER A 353 -11.58 -2.39 -1.70
C SER A 353 -10.74 -1.22 -1.21
N LYS A 354 -9.66 -0.91 -1.93
CA LYS A 354 -8.83 0.28 -1.66
C LYS A 354 -9.62 1.58 -1.79
N ASP A 355 -10.71 1.57 -2.59
CA ASP A 355 -11.64 2.68 -2.74
C ASP A 355 -12.47 2.95 -1.47
N THR A 356 -12.65 1.92 -0.63
CA THR A 356 -13.49 1.99 0.56
C THR A 356 -12.79 2.75 1.66
N ARG A 357 -13.32 3.92 1.99
CA ARG A 357 -12.67 4.86 2.90
C ARG A 357 -12.71 4.36 4.34
N LYS A 358 -11.60 4.58 5.05
CA LYS A 358 -11.46 4.26 6.47
C LYS A 358 -12.28 5.09 7.44
N GLN A 359 -12.83 6.17 6.94
CA GLN A 359 -13.51 7.16 7.74
C GLN A 359 -14.84 7.47 7.07
N PHE A 360 -15.85 7.66 7.90
CA PHE A 360 -17.17 8.11 7.49
C PHE A 360 -17.44 9.50 8.04
N LYS A 361 -18.41 10.19 7.44
CA LYS A 361 -18.91 11.47 7.91
C LYS A 361 -20.29 11.23 8.55
N PRO A 362 -20.47 11.47 9.85
CA PRO A 362 -21.75 11.27 10.50
C PRO A 362 -22.85 12.12 9.83
N GLY A 363 -24.06 11.55 9.70
CA GLY A 363 -25.20 12.18 9.03
C GLY A 363 -25.18 12.12 7.50
N LEU A 364 -24.11 11.63 6.86
CA LEU A 364 -24.05 11.41 5.41
C LEU A 364 -24.11 9.91 5.09
N ALA A 365 -24.58 9.60 3.87
CA ALA A 365 -24.52 8.24 3.34
C ALA A 365 -23.07 7.78 3.21
N TYR A 366 -22.81 6.52 3.58
CA TYR A 366 -21.51 5.89 3.44
C TYR A 366 -21.55 4.85 2.33
N MET A 367 -20.71 5.05 1.31
CA MET A 367 -20.56 4.14 0.19
C MET A 367 -19.27 3.34 0.36
N GLY A 368 -19.38 2.02 0.22
CA GLY A 368 -18.25 1.12 0.26
C GLY A 368 -18.33 0.06 -0.82
N LYS A 369 -17.17 -0.53 -1.09
CA LYS A 369 -17.01 -1.66 -1.99
C LYS A 369 -16.23 -2.78 -1.30
N VAL A 370 -16.67 -4.00 -1.56
CA VAL A 370 -16.02 -5.22 -1.12
C VAL A 370 -15.56 -5.97 -2.36
N GLU A 371 -14.33 -6.47 -2.31
CA GLU A 371 -13.71 -7.32 -3.32
C GLU A 371 -13.75 -8.76 -2.80
N LEU A 372 -14.28 -9.66 -3.62
CA LEU A 372 -14.31 -11.08 -3.38
C LEU A 372 -13.40 -11.76 -4.38
N SER A 373 -12.47 -12.57 -3.90
CA SER A 373 -11.53 -13.30 -4.72
C SER A 373 -11.45 -14.77 -4.32
N TYR A 374 -11.23 -15.63 -5.30
CA TYR A 374 -10.84 -17.02 -5.07
C TYR A 374 -9.38 -17.11 -4.60
N PRO A 375 -8.90 -18.29 -4.15
CA PRO A 375 -7.56 -18.42 -3.58
C PRO A 375 -6.43 -18.14 -4.58
N ASP A 376 -6.70 -18.29 -5.88
CA ASP A 376 -5.81 -17.96 -7.00
C ASP A 376 -5.75 -16.44 -7.31
N GLY A 377 -6.59 -15.64 -6.65
CA GLY A 377 -6.72 -14.20 -6.88
C GLY A 377 -7.71 -13.81 -7.98
N SER A 378 -8.36 -14.77 -8.64
CA SER A 378 -9.42 -14.49 -9.61
C SER A 378 -10.68 -13.93 -8.92
N PRO A 379 -11.47 -13.06 -9.58
CA PRO A 379 -12.66 -12.47 -8.97
C PRO A 379 -13.76 -13.52 -8.74
N ALA A 380 -14.31 -13.56 -7.52
CA ALA A 380 -15.37 -14.51 -7.18
C ALA A 380 -16.75 -13.97 -7.55
N GLU A 381 -17.33 -14.48 -8.62
CA GLU A 381 -18.62 -14.06 -9.19
C GLU A 381 -19.80 -14.92 -8.69
N GLY A 382 -20.99 -14.32 -8.57
CA GLY A 382 -22.21 -15.04 -8.19
C GLY A 382 -22.24 -15.46 -6.72
N VAL A 383 -21.35 -14.93 -5.88
CA VAL A 383 -21.30 -15.20 -4.46
C VAL A 383 -22.20 -14.23 -3.73
N THR A 384 -23.15 -14.75 -2.96
CA THR A 384 -24.02 -13.95 -2.09
C THR A 384 -23.28 -13.63 -0.79
N VAL A 385 -23.22 -12.35 -0.45
CA VAL A 385 -22.64 -11.85 0.81
C VAL A 385 -23.67 -11.03 1.58
N GLN A 386 -23.63 -11.17 2.90
CA GLN A 386 -24.38 -10.33 3.83
C GLN A 386 -23.45 -9.27 4.40
N ILE A 387 -23.89 -8.02 4.33
CA ILE A 387 -23.18 -6.84 4.83
C ILE A 387 -23.98 -6.28 5.99
N LYS A 388 -23.38 -6.24 7.17
CA LYS A 388 -23.99 -5.79 8.42
C LYS A 388 -23.20 -4.63 9.00
N ALA A 389 -23.89 -3.54 9.36
CA ALA A 389 -23.27 -2.42 10.05
C ALA A 389 -23.88 -2.24 11.44
N GLU A 390 -23.03 -2.17 12.47
CA GLU A 390 -23.42 -2.09 13.87
C GLU A 390 -22.73 -0.92 14.58
N LEU A 391 -23.45 -0.19 15.43
CA LEU A 391 -22.86 0.85 16.29
C LEU A 391 -22.33 0.26 17.59
N THR A 392 -23.08 -0.69 18.12
CA THR A 392 -22.72 -1.53 19.26
C THR A 392 -23.16 -2.97 18.95
N PRO A 393 -22.63 -4.00 19.62
CA PRO A 393 -22.99 -5.41 19.34
C PRO A 393 -24.49 -5.75 19.45
N LYS A 394 -25.31 -4.83 20.00
CA LYS A 394 -26.76 -4.98 20.14
C LYS A 394 -27.55 -4.05 19.22
N ASP A 395 -26.89 -3.13 18.53
CA ASP A 395 -27.51 -2.05 17.76
C ASP A 395 -27.07 -2.14 16.29
N ASN A 396 -27.81 -2.96 15.54
CA ASN A 396 -27.63 -3.16 14.11
C ASN A 396 -28.39 -2.08 13.35
N ILE A 397 -27.65 -1.25 12.60
CA ILE A 397 -28.21 -0.11 11.85
C ILE A 397 -28.44 -0.42 10.37
N TYR A 398 -27.82 -1.47 9.84
CA TYR A 398 -27.91 -1.81 8.42
C TYR A 398 -27.63 -3.29 8.18
N THR A 399 -28.46 -3.94 7.36
CA THR A 399 -28.20 -5.28 6.84
C THR A 399 -28.66 -5.35 5.40
N SER A 400 -27.79 -5.83 4.52
CA SER A 400 -28.09 -6.01 3.11
C SER A 400 -27.47 -7.29 2.61
N GLU A 401 -28.17 -7.95 1.70
CA GLU A 401 -27.65 -9.08 0.94
C GLU A 401 -27.39 -8.63 -0.48
N SER A 402 -26.21 -8.93 -1.00
CA SER A 402 -25.82 -8.56 -2.34
C SER A 402 -25.05 -9.69 -2.98
N VAL A 403 -25.22 -9.85 -4.29
CA VAL A 403 -24.51 -10.85 -5.09
C VAL A 403 -23.31 -10.17 -5.77
N SER A 404 -22.16 -10.82 -5.76
CA SER A 404 -20.96 -10.31 -6.40
C SER A 404 -21.07 -10.31 -7.92
N GLN A 405 -20.72 -9.17 -8.54
CA GLN A 405 -20.60 -9.00 -9.98
C GLN A 405 -19.14 -8.69 -10.32
N GLY A 406 -18.49 -9.54 -11.10
CA GLY A 406 -17.05 -9.41 -11.38
C GLY A 406 -16.18 -9.39 -10.12
N GLY A 407 -16.57 -10.12 -9.07
CA GLY A 407 -15.85 -10.13 -7.79
C GLY A 407 -16.02 -8.86 -6.96
N LEU A 408 -16.96 -7.97 -7.29
CA LEU A 408 -17.20 -6.73 -6.57
C LEU A 408 -18.63 -6.67 -6.02
N VAL A 409 -18.74 -6.14 -4.82
CA VAL A 409 -20.03 -5.83 -4.17
C VAL A 409 -19.98 -4.39 -3.67
N GLY A 410 -20.81 -3.53 -4.26
CA GLY A 410 -21.06 -2.19 -3.75
C GLY A 410 -22.16 -2.20 -2.70
N PHE A 411 -22.01 -1.40 -1.66
CA PHE A 411 -23.05 -1.19 -0.66
C PHE A 411 -23.13 0.28 -0.26
N GLU A 412 -24.32 0.70 0.14
CA GLU A 412 -24.61 2.05 0.58
C GLU A 412 -25.36 2.02 1.90
N ILE A 413 -24.76 2.61 2.94
CA ILE A 413 -25.40 2.80 4.24
C ILE A 413 -26.04 4.19 4.21
N PRO A 414 -27.39 4.31 4.18
CA PRO A 414 -28.06 5.58 3.85
C PRO A 414 -27.81 6.72 4.82
N SER A 415 -27.71 6.42 6.12
CA SER A 415 -27.38 7.42 7.14
C SER A 415 -26.77 6.76 8.36
N ILE A 416 -25.59 7.25 8.75
CA ILE A 416 -24.97 6.89 10.02
C ILE A 416 -25.34 7.96 11.05
N PRO A 417 -25.88 7.60 12.23
CA PRO A 417 -26.29 8.57 13.25
C PRO A 417 -25.18 9.57 13.60
N THR A 418 -25.56 10.84 13.82
CA THR A 418 -24.59 11.92 14.10
C THR A 418 -23.85 11.74 15.42
N SER A 419 -24.40 10.95 16.35
CA SER A 419 -23.76 10.55 17.61
C SER A 419 -22.76 9.40 17.46
N ALA A 420 -22.71 8.72 16.31
CA ALA A 420 -21.88 7.55 16.09
C ALA A 420 -20.39 7.93 16.06
N GLN A 421 -19.60 7.33 16.96
CA GLN A 421 -18.15 7.47 16.97
C GLN A 421 -17.41 6.36 16.22
N HIS A 422 -18.01 5.18 16.23
CA HIS A 422 -17.47 3.99 15.58
C HIS A 422 -18.62 3.23 14.94
N VAL A 423 -18.32 2.54 13.84
CA VAL A 423 -19.22 1.60 13.18
C VAL A 423 -18.42 0.32 12.96
N TRP A 424 -19.00 -0.81 13.29
CA TRP A 424 -18.49 -2.14 12.99
C TRP A 424 -19.16 -2.61 11.72
N LEU A 425 -18.35 -2.88 10.70
CA LEU A 425 -18.85 -3.42 9.45
C LEU A 425 -18.40 -4.88 9.35
N GLU A 426 -19.38 -5.77 9.27
CA GLU A 426 -19.16 -7.20 9.06
C GLU A 426 -19.64 -7.57 7.66
N VAL A 427 -18.80 -8.29 6.92
CA VAL A 427 -19.16 -8.89 5.64
C VAL A 427 -18.87 -10.36 5.72
N PHE A 428 -19.90 -11.18 5.51
CA PHE A 428 -19.78 -12.63 5.61
C PHE A 428 -20.65 -13.31 4.57
N ARG A 429 -20.24 -14.53 4.20
CA ARG A 429 -21.08 -15.45 3.44
C ARG A 429 -21.74 -16.40 4.45
N GLU A 430 -23.05 -16.53 4.36
CA GLU A 430 -23.79 -17.56 5.08
C GLU A 430 -23.58 -18.89 4.32
N LEU A 431 -23.01 -19.89 4.99
CA LEU A 431 -22.96 -21.26 4.46
C LEU A 431 -24.21 -21.97 4.99
N GLU A 432 -24.82 -22.86 4.18
CA GLU A 432 -26.09 -23.53 4.47
C GLU A 432 -26.22 -24.08 5.90
N ASP A 433 -27.48 -24.17 6.37
CA ASP A 433 -27.87 -24.68 7.68
C ASP A 433 -27.19 -26.05 7.96
N TYR A 434 -26.26 -26.07 8.91
CA TYR A 434 -25.66 -27.33 9.39
C TYR A 434 -26.63 -27.99 10.37
N ASP A 435 -27.11 -29.19 10.03
CA ASP A 435 -27.84 -30.03 10.98
C ASP A 435 -26.84 -30.77 11.87
N VAL A 436 -26.93 -30.53 13.18
CA VAL A 436 -25.94 -31.03 14.15
C VAL A 436 -25.96 -32.57 14.23
N SER A 437 -27.05 -33.21 13.78
CA SER A 437 -27.19 -34.67 13.69
C SER A 437 -26.19 -35.34 12.73
N ASP A 438 -25.76 -34.66 11.66
CA ASP A 438 -24.83 -35.24 10.68
C ASP A 438 -23.41 -35.40 11.24
N ALA A 439 -23.03 -34.57 12.23
CA ALA A 439 -21.74 -34.66 12.93
C ALA A 439 -21.61 -35.92 13.80
N PHE A 440 -22.75 -36.42 14.30
CA PHE A 440 -22.82 -37.49 15.29
C PHE A 440 -23.39 -38.80 14.72
N GLY A 441 -23.75 -38.84 13.42
CA GLY A 441 -24.19 -40.05 12.73
C GLY A 441 -25.49 -40.66 13.24
N VAL A 442 -26.40 -39.85 13.81
CA VAL A 442 -27.67 -40.35 14.37
C VAL A 442 -28.80 -40.12 13.37
N SER A 443 -29.40 -41.21 12.88
CA SER A 443 -30.59 -41.17 12.01
C SER A 443 -31.82 -40.68 12.77
N ARG A 444 -32.67 -39.91 12.08
CA ARG A 444 -33.86 -39.24 12.62
C ARG A 444 -34.95 -40.22 13.12
N GLU A 445 -34.86 -41.49 12.77
CA GLU A 445 -35.94 -42.47 13.01
C GLU A 445 -35.72 -43.40 14.21
N ASP A 446 -34.52 -43.44 14.80
CA ASP A 446 -34.21 -44.35 15.91
C ASP A 446 -33.69 -43.60 17.16
N GLY A 447 -34.61 -43.06 17.97
CA GLY A 447 -34.25 -42.46 19.27
C GLY A 447 -35.45 -42.08 20.16
N PRO A 448 -35.50 -42.48 21.44
CA PRO A 448 -36.60 -42.15 22.34
C PRO A 448 -36.63 -40.65 22.70
N PHE A 449 -37.84 -40.17 23.02
CA PHE A 449 -38.31 -38.80 23.27
C PHE A 449 -37.53 -37.88 24.25
N TRP A 450 -36.35 -38.28 24.74
CA TRP A 450 -35.55 -37.52 25.71
C TRP A 450 -34.42 -36.67 25.09
N TRP A 451 -34.25 -36.65 23.76
CA TRP A 451 -33.19 -35.90 23.05
C TRP A 451 -33.66 -34.63 22.32
N ALA A 452 -34.77 -34.01 22.73
CA ALA A 452 -35.31 -32.81 22.08
C ALA A 452 -34.43 -31.53 22.16
N GLY A 453 -33.21 -31.62 22.71
CA GLY A 453 -32.28 -30.50 22.89
C GLY A 453 -31.12 -30.41 21.90
N LEU A 454 -30.92 -31.39 21.00
CA LEU A 454 -29.78 -31.43 20.07
C LEU A 454 -30.13 -31.13 18.60
N THR A 455 -31.41 -31.01 18.25
CA THR A 455 -31.84 -30.50 16.93
C THR A 455 -31.74 -28.97 16.88
N ALA A 456 -30.57 -28.43 17.17
CA ALA A 456 -30.30 -27.01 17.03
C ALA A 456 -29.63 -26.79 15.68
N ARG A 457 -30.40 -26.39 14.66
CA ARG A 457 -29.82 -25.82 13.43
C ARG A 457 -28.92 -24.66 13.82
N ARG A 458 -27.61 -24.80 13.64
CA ARG A 458 -26.66 -23.71 13.83
C ARG A 458 -26.28 -23.13 12.48
N ARG A 459 -26.46 -21.82 12.34
CA ARG A 459 -26.00 -21.05 11.19
C ARG A 459 -24.47 -20.93 11.25
N ARG A 460 -23.75 -21.39 10.22
CA ARG A 460 -22.29 -21.19 10.10
C ARG A 460 -22.00 -19.92 9.32
N ARG A 461 -21.03 -19.13 9.80
CA ARG A 461 -20.53 -17.92 9.13
C ARG A 461 -19.11 -18.20 8.66
N SER A 462 -18.83 -18.06 7.37
CA SER A 462 -17.54 -18.46 6.81
C SER A 462 -16.42 -17.45 7.04
N SER A 463 -16.73 -16.20 7.41
CA SER A 463 -15.72 -15.17 7.65
C SER A 463 -16.31 -13.99 8.40
N VAL A 464 -15.73 -13.60 9.52
CA VAL A 464 -16.04 -12.33 10.19
C VAL A 464 -14.77 -11.49 10.15
N PHE A 465 -14.82 -10.36 9.44
CA PHE A 465 -13.78 -9.35 9.54
C PHE A 465 -14.33 -8.16 10.31
N PRO A 466 -14.17 -8.13 11.65
CA PRO A 466 -14.53 -6.97 12.42
C PRO A 466 -13.48 -5.88 12.14
N TRP A 467 -13.88 -4.83 11.42
CA TRP A 467 -13.05 -3.65 11.24
C TRP A 467 -13.72 -2.46 11.93
N PRO A 468 -13.09 -1.90 12.98
CA PRO A 468 -13.58 -0.67 13.58
C PRO A 468 -13.24 0.52 12.67
N TRP A 469 -14.25 1.28 12.26
CA TRP A 469 -14.04 2.60 11.64
C TRP A 469 -14.05 3.70 12.70
N GLY A 470 -13.20 4.72 12.53
CA GLY A 470 -13.19 5.92 13.36
C GLY A 470 -13.62 7.16 12.59
N ILE A 471 -14.17 8.16 13.29
CA ILE A 471 -14.54 9.45 12.69
C ILE A 471 -13.29 10.19 12.18
N THR A 472 -13.35 10.75 10.97
CA THR A 472 -12.52 11.94 10.67
C THR A 472 -13.05 13.10 11.48
N LYS A 473 -12.40 13.41 12.59
CA LYS A 473 -12.43 14.79 13.10
C LYS A 473 -11.83 15.60 11.96
N ASP A 474 -12.62 16.42 11.27
CA ASP A 474 -12.07 17.43 10.37
C ASP A 474 -10.85 18.01 11.07
N SER A 475 -9.71 17.93 10.37
CA SER A 475 -8.40 18.38 10.83
C SER A 475 -8.59 19.54 11.79
N GLY A 476 -8.38 19.28 13.08
CA GLY A 476 -8.54 20.25 14.14
C GLY A 476 -7.49 21.33 13.94
N PHE A 477 -7.77 22.27 13.06
CA PHE A 477 -7.17 23.59 13.10
C PHE A 477 -7.70 24.21 14.38
N ALA A 478 -6.83 24.25 15.38
CA ALA A 478 -7.03 25.02 16.58
C ALA A 478 -7.16 26.48 16.18
N PHE A 479 -8.39 26.97 16.11
CA PHE A 479 -8.65 28.39 16.25
C PHE A 479 -8.48 28.71 17.74
N THR A 480 -7.33 29.26 18.09
CA THR A 480 -7.19 30.01 19.33
C THR A 480 -8.09 31.24 19.21
N VAL A 481 -9.24 31.20 19.89
CA VAL A 481 -9.98 32.42 20.20
C VAL A 481 -9.14 33.16 21.24
N GLY A 482 -8.54 34.26 20.80
CA GLY A 482 -7.92 35.22 21.69
C GLY A 482 -8.92 35.69 22.75
N ARG A 483 -8.55 35.53 24.01
CA ARG A 483 -9.10 36.35 25.09
C ARG A 483 -7.91 36.96 25.82
N ASP A 484 -7.77 38.26 25.63
CA ASP A 484 -7.01 39.12 26.52
C ASP A 484 -7.47 38.90 27.97
N GLY A 485 -6.51 38.73 28.87
CA GLY A 485 -6.80 38.43 30.28
C GLY A 485 -5.56 38.17 31.12
N ASN A 486 -4.69 39.16 31.18
CA ASN A 486 -3.60 39.37 32.15
C ASN A 486 -3.77 38.65 33.50
N ARG A 487 -2.83 37.76 33.89
CA ARG A 487 -2.31 37.61 35.28
C ARG A 487 -1.21 36.53 35.42
N THR A 488 0.01 37.03 35.64
CA THR A 488 1.00 36.65 36.66
C THR A 488 1.16 35.18 37.13
N GLY A 489 2.36 34.64 36.91
CA GLY A 489 3.17 33.96 37.93
C GLY A 489 3.03 32.44 38.05
N GLY A 490 4.12 31.71 37.76
CA GLY A 490 4.24 30.28 38.10
C GLY A 490 5.39 29.61 37.35
N ASP A 491 6.50 29.42 38.06
CA ASP A 491 7.71 28.68 37.68
C ASP A 491 7.39 27.18 37.54
N ASP A 492 7.78 26.53 36.43
CA ASP A 492 7.88 25.07 36.34
C ASP A 492 8.84 24.65 35.22
N ARG A 493 10.03 24.19 35.61
CA ARG A 493 10.98 23.48 34.76
C ARG A 493 10.62 21.99 34.70
N PRO A 494 10.77 21.30 33.55
CA PRO A 494 10.58 19.85 33.51
C PRO A 494 11.82 19.13 34.07
N ARG A 495 11.62 18.23 35.04
CA ARG A 495 12.62 17.24 35.46
C ARG A 495 12.55 16.00 34.56
N GLU A 496 13.70 15.63 34.04
CA GLU A 496 14.00 14.41 33.28
C GLU A 496 14.08 13.18 34.21
N PRO A 497 13.74 11.96 33.76
CA PRO A 497 13.72 10.76 34.60
C PRO A 497 15.10 10.10 34.77
N GLU A 498 15.42 9.71 36.01
CA GLU A 498 16.59 8.90 36.38
C GLU A 498 16.48 7.42 35.91
N PRO A 499 17.61 6.74 35.61
CA PRO A 499 17.66 5.30 35.35
C PRO A 499 17.90 4.47 36.63
N PRO A 500 17.43 3.20 36.72
CA PRO A 500 17.70 2.37 37.89
C PRO A 500 19.12 1.77 37.86
N ALA A 501 19.81 1.92 38.99
CA ALA A 501 21.12 1.36 39.28
C ALA A 501 21.07 -0.12 39.74
N GLY A 502 21.93 -0.94 39.14
CA GLY A 502 22.91 -1.78 39.83
C GLY A 502 22.46 -3.00 40.65
N ARG A 503 22.87 -4.20 40.20
CA ARG A 503 23.34 -5.28 41.08
C ARG A 503 24.78 -5.65 40.72
N ARG A 504 25.59 -5.83 41.77
CA ARG A 504 27.06 -5.89 41.84
C ARG A 504 27.67 -7.20 41.31
N PRO A 505 28.98 -7.21 40.95
CA PRO A 505 29.75 -8.41 40.65
C PRO A 505 30.53 -8.91 41.88
N VAL A 506 30.72 -10.24 42.03
CA VAL A 506 31.86 -10.84 42.73
C VAL A 506 32.13 -12.25 42.18
N HIS A 507 33.41 -12.47 41.81
CA HIS A 507 34.13 -13.67 41.37
C HIS A 507 33.94 -14.20 39.94
#